data_AF-A0A2D7B1D8-F1
#
_entry.id   AF-A0A2D7B1D8-F1
#
_cell.length_a   1.000
_cell.length_b   1.000
_cell.length_c   1.000
_cell.angle_alpha   90.00
_cell.angle_beta   90.00
_cell.angle_gamma   90.00
#
_symmetry.space_group_name_H-M   'P 1'
#
loop_
_entity.id
_entity.type
_entity.pdbx_description
1 polymer ?
#
loop_
_entity_poly.entity_id
_entity_poly.type
_entity_poly.pdbx_seq_one_letter_code
_entity_poly.pdbx_strand_id
1 'polypeptide(L)'
;MGCMSNPTNPLSETQWAAIDKRILRADEDRWISSRYAGASERRALIALYALAYELARVRLVVTEEGLGLIRFQWWRDAVSEIEAGKVREHDVAKALKEEIDAGRLKPGALHKLIDGYQGAFEAEDRSLEPEAWLALTAANVLTPIHDWAEEIRDVAPYFSAARRSDSKAFGPILTPAPKPIRPAIAHFRLRKFYIEGKTPNPLQKRLSVLQAIRSGKV
;
A
#
# COMPACT_ATOMS: atom_id res chain seq x y z
N MET A 1 0.72 9.72 39.73
CA MET A 1 -0.17 9.84 38.57
C MET A 1 0.11 8.65 37.65
N GLY A 2 -0.68 7.59 37.74
CA GLY A 2 -0.44 6.35 37.02
C GLY A 2 -0.82 6.50 35.55
N CYS A 3 0.16 6.41 34.65
CA CYS A 3 -0.09 6.30 33.22
C CYS A 3 -0.57 4.87 32.95
N MET A 4 -1.88 4.64 33.02
CA MET A 4 -2.44 3.37 32.56
C MET A 4 -2.43 3.39 31.03
N SER A 5 -1.37 2.85 30.43
CA SER A 5 -1.40 2.42 29.04
C SER A 5 -2.52 1.38 28.92
N ASN A 6 -3.64 1.72 28.28
CA ASN A 6 -4.65 0.73 27.95
C ASN A 6 -3.98 -0.33 27.07
N PRO A 7 -3.85 -1.60 27.50
CA PRO A 7 -3.37 -2.65 26.61
C PRO A 7 -4.40 -2.76 25.49
N THR A 8 -4.02 -2.32 24.29
CA THR A 8 -4.88 -2.52 23.14
C THR A 8 -4.90 -4.01 22.88
N ASN A 9 -6.05 -4.65 23.03
CA ASN A 9 -6.18 -6.06 22.67
C ASN A 9 -5.82 -6.22 21.18
N PRO A 10 -5.01 -7.23 20.83
CA PRO A 10 -4.72 -7.53 19.44
C PRO A 10 -6.03 -7.80 18.69
N LEU A 11 -6.07 -7.43 17.42
CA LEU A 11 -7.14 -7.74 16.50
C LEU A 11 -7.35 -9.26 16.46
N SER A 12 -8.61 -9.64 16.56
CA SER A 12 -9.05 -11.02 16.34
C SER A 12 -8.81 -11.47 14.90
N GLU A 13 -8.78 -12.78 14.68
CA GLU A 13 -8.64 -13.36 13.34
C GLU A 13 -9.76 -12.90 12.39
N THR A 14 -10.98 -12.71 12.91
CA THR A 14 -12.12 -12.23 12.11
C THR A 14 -11.94 -10.78 11.67
N GLN A 15 -11.36 -9.92 12.52
CA GLN A 15 -11.03 -8.54 12.15
C GLN A 15 -9.93 -8.50 11.08
N TRP A 16 -8.87 -9.30 11.25
CA TRP A 16 -7.82 -9.43 10.22
C TRP A 16 -8.37 -9.96 8.88
N ALA A 17 -9.25 -10.96 8.91
CA ALA A 17 -9.90 -11.49 7.72
C ALA A 17 -10.80 -10.44 7.04
N ALA A 18 -11.47 -9.58 7.80
CA ALA A 18 -12.28 -8.49 7.26
C ALA A 18 -11.42 -7.44 6.54
N ILE A 19 -10.28 -7.05 7.11
CA ILE A 19 -9.31 -6.15 6.46
C ILE A 19 -8.75 -6.81 5.19
N ASP A 20 -8.32 -8.07 5.25
CA ASP A 20 -7.80 -8.79 4.08
C ASP A 20 -8.81 -8.85 2.93
N LYS A 21 -10.08 -9.16 3.24
CA LYS A 21 -11.18 -9.19 2.27
C LYS A 21 -11.51 -7.81 1.70
N ARG A 22 -11.35 -6.73 2.47
CA ARG A 22 -11.47 -5.35 1.97
C ARG A 22 -10.42 -5.09 0.89
N ILE A 23 -9.17 -5.48 1.13
CA ILE A 23 -8.08 -5.26 0.15
C ILE A 23 -8.23 -6.15 -1.07
N LEU A 24 -8.69 -7.40 -0.92
CA LEU A 24 -9.04 -8.24 -2.07
C LEU A 24 -10.02 -7.53 -3.02
N ARG A 25 -11.03 -6.85 -2.47
CA ARG A 25 -12.06 -6.14 -3.26
C ARG A 25 -11.59 -4.81 -3.81
N ALA A 26 -10.85 -4.05 -3.00
CA ALA A 26 -10.44 -2.69 -3.33
C ALA A 26 -9.18 -2.64 -4.23
N ASP A 27 -8.27 -3.59 -4.06
CA ASP A 27 -6.97 -3.59 -4.71
C ASP A 27 -6.43 -5.03 -4.90
N GLU A 28 -7.15 -5.78 -5.71
CA GLU A 28 -6.85 -7.19 -6.01
C GLU A 28 -5.41 -7.40 -6.50
N ASP A 29 -4.86 -6.46 -7.26
CA ASP A 29 -3.52 -6.55 -7.85
C ASP A 29 -2.44 -6.69 -6.77
N ARG A 30 -2.43 -5.76 -5.80
CA ARG A 30 -1.52 -5.80 -4.65
C ARG A 30 -1.86 -6.94 -3.72
N TRP A 31 -3.14 -7.27 -3.55
CA TRP A 31 -3.57 -8.42 -2.77
C TRP A 31 -2.97 -9.73 -3.31
N ILE A 32 -3.07 -10.01 -4.62
CA ILE A 32 -2.50 -11.20 -5.26
C ILE A 32 -0.98 -11.23 -5.06
N SER A 33 -0.30 -10.09 -5.28
CA SER A 33 1.15 -9.97 -5.10
C SER A 33 1.58 -10.31 -3.67
N SER A 34 0.85 -9.79 -2.66
CA SER A 34 1.15 -10.05 -1.24
C SER A 34 1.01 -11.52 -0.82
N ARG A 35 0.28 -12.35 -1.58
CA ARG A 35 0.09 -13.78 -1.23
C ARG A 35 1.38 -14.59 -1.27
N TYR A 36 2.41 -14.07 -1.93
CA TYR A 36 3.73 -14.68 -2.04
C TYR A 36 4.70 -14.27 -0.92
N ALA A 37 4.27 -13.38 -0.02
CA ALA A 37 5.04 -13.03 1.18
C ALA A 37 4.78 -14.04 2.31
N GLY A 38 5.69 -14.11 3.28
CA GLY A 38 5.50 -14.86 4.52
C GLY A 38 4.31 -14.33 5.32
N ALA A 39 3.84 -15.09 6.31
CA ALA A 39 2.59 -14.77 7.01
C ALA A 39 2.62 -13.40 7.71
N SER A 40 3.74 -13.08 8.37
CA SER A 40 3.92 -11.82 9.10
C SER A 40 4.10 -10.63 8.15
N GLU A 41 4.90 -10.80 7.09
CA GLU A 41 5.10 -9.75 6.09
C GLU A 41 3.81 -9.49 5.30
N ARG A 42 3.07 -10.55 4.95
CA ARG A 42 1.77 -10.42 4.29
C ARG A 42 0.78 -9.62 5.14
N ARG A 43 0.80 -9.82 6.46
CA ARG A 43 -0.04 -9.04 7.40
C ARG A 43 0.35 -7.55 7.40
N ALA A 44 1.65 -7.25 7.47
CA ALA A 44 2.17 -5.88 7.33
C ALA A 44 1.78 -5.23 5.98
N LEU A 45 1.93 -5.96 4.88
CA LEU A 45 1.53 -5.49 3.54
C LEU A 45 0.03 -5.18 3.47
N ILE A 46 -0.81 -6.03 4.05
CA ILE A 46 -2.26 -5.79 4.09
C ILE A 46 -2.62 -4.57 4.93
N ALA A 47 -1.98 -4.35 6.08
CA ALA A 47 -2.19 -3.14 6.89
C ALA A 47 -1.76 -1.87 6.12
N LEU A 48 -0.61 -1.90 5.45
CA LEU A 48 -0.10 -0.81 4.61
C LEU A 48 -1.06 -0.50 3.45
N TYR A 49 -1.52 -1.53 2.72
CA TYR A 49 -2.45 -1.34 1.60
C TYR A 49 -3.84 -0.90 2.07
N ALA A 50 -4.25 -1.28 3.28
CA ALA A 50 -5.46 -0.76 3.89
C ALA A 50 -5.36 0.73 4.18
N LEU A 51 -4.24 1.21 4.75
CA LEU A 51 -4.01 2.64 4.90
C LEU A 51 -4.03 3.36 3.55
N ALA A 52 -3.28 2.86 2.55
CA ALA A 52 -3.26 3.46 1.22
C ALA A 52 -4.66 3.55 0.59
N TYR A 53 -5.49 2.54 0.79
CA TYR A 53 -6.88 2.54 0.35
C TYR A 53 -7.73 3.60 1.08
N GLU A 54 -7.61 3.72 2.40
CA GLU A 54 -8.30 4.74 3.19
C GLU A 54 -7.93 6.15 2.73
N LEU A 55 -6.65 6.40 2.45
CA LEU A 55 -6.13 7.68 1.96
C LEU A 55 -6.60 7.99 0.54
N ALA A 56 -6.47 7.02 -0.39
CA ALA A 56 -6.89 7.19 -1.79
C ALA A 56 -8.40 7.43 -1.93
N ARG A 57 -9.22 6.91 -1.00
CA ARG A 57 -10.68 7.07 -1.03
C ARG A 57 -11.15 8.44 -0.53
N VAL A 58 -10.31 9.25 0.12
CA VAL A 58 -10.71 10.58 0.62
C VAL A 58 -11.39 11.40 -0.47
N ARG A 59 -10.79 11.48 -1.67
CA ARG A 59 -11.35 12.17 -2.85
C ARG A 59 -12.70 11.65 -3.36
N LEU A 60 -13.10 10.43 -2.96
CA LEU A 60 -14.36 9.83 -3.40
C LEU A 60 -15.50 10.08 -2.40
N VAL A 61 -15.18 10.45 -1.16
CA VAL A 61 -16.15 10.55 -0.06
C VAL A 61 -16.30 11.97 0.48
N VAL A 62 -15.43 12.90 0.08
CA VAL A 62 -15.54 14.32 0.44
C VAL A 62 -15.64 15.14 -0.83
N THR A 63 -16.57 16.09 -0.84
CA THR A 63 -16.76 17.05 -1.94
C THR A 63 -16.06 18.38 -1.65
N GLU A 64 -15.93 18.74 -0.37
CA GLU A 64 -15.26 19.96 0.07
C GLU A 64 -13.80 19.66 0.47
N GLU A 65 -12.88 20.48 -0.04
CA GLU A 65 -11.43 20.35 0.22
C GLU A 65 -11.13 20.30 1.72
N GLY A 66 -11.74 21.20 2.51
CA GLY A 66 -11.53 21.27 3.96
C GLY A 66 -11.88 19.97 4.69
N LEU A 67 -12.91 19.25 4.25
CA LEU A 67 -13.27 17.94 4.82
C LEU A 67 -12.23 16.87 4.47
N GLY A 68 -11.60 16.96 3.29
CA GLY A 68 -10.48 16.11 2.92
C GLY A 68 -9.27 16.31 3.82
N LEU A 69 -8.88 17.58 4.03
CA LEU A 69 -7.75 17.93 4.91
C LEU A 69 -7.95 17.43 6.34
N ILE A 70 -9.17 17.51 6.88
CA ILE A 70 -9.50 16.96 8.21
C ILE A 70 -9.27 15.44 8.25
N ARG A 71 -9.60 14.71 7.18
CA ARG A 71 -9.36 13.24 7.12
C ARG A 71 -7.87 12.90 7.06
N PHE A 72 -7.08 13.64 6.29
CA PHE A 72 -5.64 13.44 6.26
C PHE A 72 -4.98 13.78 7.61
N GLN A 73 -5.41 14.87 8.25
CA GLN A 73 -4.95 15.21 9.59
C GLN A 73 -5.34 14.13 10.60
N TRP A 74 -6.57 13.60 10.53
CA TRP A 74 -6.99 12.51 11.39
C TRP A 74 -6.07 11.28 11.26
N TRP A 75 -5.63 10.95 10.05
CA TRP A 75 -4.68 9.85 9.82
C TRP A 75 -3.28 10.15 10.34
N ARG A 76 -2.78 11.39 10.21
CA ARG A 76 -1.52 11.79 10.83
C ARG A 76 -1.58 11.60 12.34
N ASP A 77 -2.60 12.15 12.97
CA ASP A 77 -2.76 12.05 14.42
C ASP A 77 -2.88 10.58 14.86
N ALA A 78 -3.60 9.75 14.09
CA ALA A 78 -3.72 8.33 14.38
C ALA A 78 -2.35 7.62 14.38
N VAL A 79 -1.48 7.91 13.41
CA VAL A 79 -0.11 7.36 13.36
C VAL A 79 0.76 7.90 14.51
N SER A 80 0.68 9.20 14.81
CA SER A 80 1.40 9.82 15.94
C SER A 80 0.96 9.25 17.29
N GLU A 81 -0.34 8.98 17.46
CA GLU A 81 -0.88 8.35 18.66
C GLU A 81 -0.37 6.91 18.82
N ILE A 82 -0.24 6.16 17.72
CA ILE A 82 0.36 4.82 17.71
C ILE A 82 1.81 4.86 18.17
N GLU A 83 2.60 5.82 17.68
CA GLU A 83 3.98 6.03 18.12
C GLU A 83 4.04 6.35 19.63
N ALA A 84 3.06 7.08 20.15
CA ALA A 84 2.90 7.35 21.58
C ALA A 84 2.26 6.20 22.38
N GLY A 85 2.08 5.01 21.79
CA GLY A 85 1.55 3.81 22.44
C GLY A 85 0.03 3.76 22.60
N LYS A 86 -0.71 4.70 22.01
CA LYS A 86 -2.18 4.74 21.98
C LYS A 86 -2.69 4.25 20.63
N VAL A 87 -3.98 4.00 20.50
CA VAL A 87 -4.58 3.77 19.17
C VAL A 87 -6.03 4.16 19.18
N ARG A 88 -6.48 4.70 18.05
CA ARG A 88 -7.89 5.04 17.83
C ARG A 88 -8.71 3.78 17.60
N GLU A 89 -10.00 3.85 17.91
CA GLU A 89 -10.98 2.81 17.61
C GLU A 89 -11.31 2.77 16.12
N HIS A 90 -10.34 2.30 15.33
CA HIS A 90 -10.44 2.07 13.89
C HIS A 90 -9.66 0.81 13.53
N ASP A 91 -10.24 -0.08 12.73
CA ASP A 91 -9.65 -1.40 12.43
C ASP A 91 -8.27 -1.30 11.77
N VAL A 92 -8.12 -0.46 10.75
CA VAL A 92 -6.84 -0.20 10.09
C VAL A 92 -5.84 0.47 11.05
N ALA A 93 -6.23 1.41 11.92
CA ALA A 93 -5.32 1.99 12.90
C ALA A 93 -4.79 0.93 13.88
N LYS A 94 -5.65 0.01 14.34
CA LYS A 94 -5.25 -1.13 15.18
C LYS A 94 -4.31 -2.09 14.45
N ALA A 95 -4.58 -2.37 13.17
CA ALA A 95 -3.70 -3.18 12.34
C ALA A 95 -2.33 -2.52 12.15
N LEU A 96 -2.28 -1.21 11.89
CA LEU A 96 -1.02 -0.46 11.81
C LEU A 96 -0.27 -0.51 13.14
N LYS A 97 -0.96 -0.40 14.27
CA LYS A 97 -0.33 -0.52 15.60
C LYS A 97 0.37 -1.86 15.79
N GLU A 98 -0.28 -2.99 15.52
CA GLU A 98 0.36 -4.31 15.64
C GLU A 98 1.64 -4.40 14.79
N GLU A 99 1.61 -3.84 13.59
CA GLU A 99 2.71 -3.92 12.63
C GLU A 99 3.84 -2.92 12.93
N ILE A 100 3.51 -1.77 13.56
CA ILE A 100 4.48 -0.81 14.10
C ILE A 100 5.15 -1.38 15.36
N ASP A 101 4.37 -1.91 16.31
CA ASP A 101 4.87 -2.53 17.55
C ASP A 101 5.78 -3.72 17.24
N ALA A 102 5.46 -4.48 16.19
CA ALA A 102 6.31 -5.58 15.70
C ALA A 102 7.51 -5.12 14.84
N GLY A 103 7.68 -3.80 14.65
CA GLY A 103 8.81 -3.20 13.97
C GLY A 103 8.82 -3.33 12.44
N ARG A 104 7.77 -3.90 11.83
CA ARG A 104 7.66 -4.14 10.38
C ARG A 104 7.23 -2.90 9.59
N LEU A 105 6.45 -2.02 10.21
CA LEU A 105 6.12 -0.70 9.66
C LEU A 105 6.74 0.40 10.51
N LYS A 106 7.13 1.51 9.87
CA LYS A 106 7.73 2.67 10.53
C LYS A 106 6.77 3.85 10.48
N PRO A 107 6.42 4.49 11.61
CA PRO A 107 5.52 5.66 11.63
C PRO A 107 5.92 6.75 10.63
N GLY A 108 7.21 7.11 10.58
CA GLY A 108 7.73 8.09 9.63
C GLY A 108 7.51 7.74 8.15
N ALA A 109 7.47 6.44 7.80
CA ALA A 109 7.14 6.03 6.44
C ALA A 109 5.64 6.18 6.13
N LEU A 110 4.78 5.95 7.13
CA LEU A 110 3.34 6.14 7.00
C LEU A 110 2.97 7.63 6.95
N HIS A 111 3.63 8.49 7.73
CA HIS A 111 3.45 9.95 7.64
C HIS A 111 3.77 10.46 6.23
N LYS A 112 4.92 10.07 5.67
CA LYS A 112 5.27 10.42 4.28
C LYS A 112 4.26 9.92 3.27
N LEU A 113 3.66 8.74 3.50
CA LEU A 113 2.59 8.23 2.64
C LEU A 113 1.33 9.10 2.73
N ILE A 114 0.93 9.49 3.94
CA ILE A 114 -0.22 10.37 4.20
C ILE A 114 0.00 11.73 3.52
N ASP A 115 1.17 12.34 3.70
CA ASP A 115 1.50 13.64 3.11
C ASP A 115 1.53 13.59 1.59
N GLY A 116 2.02 12.49 0.99
CA GLY A 116 1.98 12.30 -0.45
C GLY A 116 0.55 12.22 -1.01
N TYR A 117 -0.36 11.51 -0.33
CA TYR A 117 -1.77 11.47 -0.74
C TYR A 117 -2.48 12.80 -0.52
N GLN A 118 -2.16 13.52 0.56
CA GLN A 118 -2.71 14.86 0.78
C GLN A 118 -2.24 15.84 -0.31
N GLY A 119 -0.95 15.86 -0.63
CA GLY A 119 -0.42 16.75 -1.67
C GLY A 119 -1.05 16.49 -3.05
N ALA A 120 -1.28 15.21 -3.39
CA ALA A 120 -2.01 14.82 -4.61
C ALA A 120 -3.52 15.11 -4.55
N PHE A 121 -4.07 15.34 -3.36
CA PHE A 121 -5.46 15.77 -3.18
C PHE A 121 -5.57 17.29 -3.32
N GLU A 122 -4.71 18.05 -2.64
CA GLU A 122 -4.62 19.52 -2.69
C GLU A 122 -4.28 20.02 -4.10
N ALA A 123 -3.40 19.32 -4.83
CA ALA A 123 -3.09 19.64 -6.22
C ALA A 123 -4.20 19.24 -7.21
N GLU A 124 -5.27 18.60 -6.73
CA GLU A 124 -6.34 17.98 -7.54
C GLU A 124 -5.81 17.02 -8.63
N ASP A 125 -4.58 16.54 -8.48
CA ASP A 125 -3.90 15.72 -9.47
C ASP A 125 -3.59 14.33 -8.91
N ARG A 126 -4.39 13.36 -9.35
CA ARG A 126 -4.22 11.96 -8.96
C ARG A 126 -2.93 11.34 -9.50
N SER A 127 -2.33 11.89 -10.55
CA SER A 127 -1.04 11.44 -11.07
C SER A 127 0.09 11.57 -10.04
N LEU A 128 -0.05 12.50 -9.09
CA LEU A 128 0.90 12.76 -8.01
C LEU A 128 0.74 11.82 -6.80
N GLU A 129 -0.25 10.91 -6.79
CA GLU A 129 -0.41 9.95 -5.69
C GLU A 129 0.89 9.13 -5.51
N PRO A 130 1.33 8.87 -4.25
CA PRO A 130 2.69 8.46 -3.92
C PRO A 130 2.95 6.95 -4.15
N GLU A 131 2.65 6.45 -5.34
CA GLU A 131 2.75 5.03 -5.70
C GLU A 131 4.15 4.45 -5.48
N ALA A 132 5.18 5.20 -5.87
CA ALA A 132 6.57 4.80 -5.67
C ALA A 132 6.90 4.64 -4.18
N TRP A 133 6.43 5.55 -3.34
CA TRP A 133 6.65 5.50 -1.89
C TRP A 133 5.92 4.33 -1.24
N LEU A 134 4.69 4.04 -1.68
CA LEU A 134 3.93 2.87 -1.25
C LEU A 134 4.68 1.57 -1.55
N ALA A 135 5.17 1.42 -2.78
CA ALA A 135 5.90 0.23 -3.21
C ALA A 135 7.27 0.09 -2.51
N LEU A 136 7.99 1.19 -2.27
CA LEU A 136 9.22 1.19 -1.47
C LEU A 136 8.96 0.78 -0.01
N THR A 137 7.88 1.30 0.58
CA THR A 137 7.48 0.92 1.94
C THR A 137 7.13 -0.56 2.01
N ALA A 138 6.41 -1.08 1.00
CA ALA A 138 6.10 -2.50 0.89
C ALA A 138 7.35 -3.38 0.67
N ALA A 139 8.33 -2.93 -0.11
CA ALA A 139 9.61 -3.64 -0.28
C ALA A 139 10.39 -3.69 1.05
N ASN A 140 10.43 -2.59 1.80
CA ASN A 140 11.09 -2.51 3.11
C ASN A 140 10.48 -3.43 4.17
N VAL A 141 9.18 -3.75 4.08
CA VAL A 141 8.54 -4.76 4.93
C VAL A 141 9.17 -6.15 4.72
N LEU A 142 9.66 -6.44 3.51
CA LEU A 142 10.26 -7.72 3.15
C LEU A 142 11.77 -7.74 3.40
N THR A 143 12.48 -6.71 2.94
CA THR A 143 13.89 -6.49 3.24
C THR A 143 14.23 -5.01 3.06
N PRO A 144 14.92 -4.38 4.03
CA PRO A 144 15.28 -2.97 3.95
C PRO A 144 16.42 -2.67 2.97
N ILE A 145 17.25 -3.67 2.66
CA ILE A 145 18.36 -3.56 1.71
C ILE A 145 18.05 -4.49 0.55
N HIS A 146 17.88 -3.93 -0.64
CA HIS A 146 17.49 -4.67 -1.82
C HIS A 146 18.04 -4.12 -3.14
N ASP A 147 18.74 -2.98 -3.13
CA ASP A 147 19.37 -2.38 -4.33
C ASP A 147 18.44 -2.29 -5.55
N TRP A 148 17.17 -1.95 -5.30
CA TRP A 148 16.12 -1.89 -6.34
C TRP A 148 15.17 -0.70 -6.15
N ALA A 149 15.64 0.34 -5.46
CA ALA A 149 14.81 1.47 -5.07
C ALA A 149 14.55 2.44 -6.23
N GLU A 150 15.53 2.61 -7.12
CA GLU A 150 15.40 3.46 -8.31
C GLU A 150 14.42 2.84 -9.29
N GLU A 151 14.53 1.54 -9.54
CA GLU A 151 13.62 0.81 -10.41
C GLU A 151 12.16 0.86 -9.93
N ILE A 152 11.93 0.79 -8.60
CA ILE A 152 10.59 1.01 -8.04
C ILE A 152 10.09 2.41 -8.34
N ARG A 153 10.92 3.45 -8.12
CA ARG A 153 10.54 4.84 -8.40
C ARG A 153 10.20 5.06 -9.86
N ASP A 154 10.93 4.42 -10.76
CA ASP A 154 10.76 4.60 -12.19
C ASP A 154 9.50 3.89 -12.71
N VAL A 155 9.20 2.66 -12.29
CA VAL A 155 8.06 1.89 -12.84
C VAL A 155 6.72 2.19 -12.17
N ALA A 156 6.74 2.59 -10.90
CA ALA A 156 5.54 2.82 -10.11
C ALA A 156 4.53 3.79 -10.77
N PRO A 157 4.94 4.99 -11.25
CA PRO A 157 4.04 5.93 -11.90
C PRO A 157 3.36 5.37 -13.16
N TYR A 158 4.07 4.53 -13.93
CA TYR A 158 3.49 3.90 -15.12
C TYR A 158 2.45 2.85 -14.77
N PHE A 159 2.68 2.08 -13.70
CA PHE A 159 1.67 1.13 -13.22
C PHE A 159 0.41 1.86 -12.73
N SER A 160 0.54 2.91 -11.91
CA SER A 160 -0.61 3.66 -11.39
C SER A 160 -1.38 4.38 -12.49
N ALA A 161 -0.69 5.02 -13.43
CA ALA A 161 -1.32 5.68 -14.58
C ALA A 161 -2.03 4.67 -15.49
N ALA A 162 -1.38 3.54 -15.81
CA ALA A 162 -1.98 2.52 -16.67
C ALA A 162 -3.25 1.92 -16.05
N ARG A 163 -3.22 1.53 -14.77
CA ARG A 163 -4.39 0.92 -14.11
C ARG A 163 -5.58 1.87 -13.93
N ARG A 164 -5.35 3.19 -14.02
CA ARG A 164 -6.40 4.22 -14.00
C ARG A 164 -6.87 4.60 -15.41
N SER A 165 -6.26 4.04 -16.45
CA SER A 165 -6.46 4.41 -17.84
C SER A 165 -6.03 5.85 -18.17
N ASP A 166 -5.17 6.46 -17.34
CA ASP A 166 -4.64 7.82 -17.55
C ASP A 166 -3.57 7.86 -18.65
N SER A 167 -2.86 6.74 -18.86
CA SER A 167 -1.77 6.63 -19.83
C SER A 167 -1.67 5.23 -20.42
N LYS A 168 -1.23 5.16 -21.69
CA LYS A 168 -0.88 3.91 -22.38
C LYS A 168 0.64 3.68 -22.44
N ALA A 169 1.45 4.54 -21.81
CA ALA A 169 2.88 4.36 -21.77
C ALA A 169 3.25 3.15 -20.89
N PHE A 170 4.05 2.22 -21.44
CA PHE A 170 4.47 1.03 -20.70
C PHE A 170 5.48 1.33 -19.57
N GLY A 171 6.24 2.41 -19.71
CA GLY A 171 7.35 2.73 -18.82
C GLY A 171 8.64 1.98 -19.16
N PRO A 172 9.63 2.02 -18.26
CA PRO A 172 10.94 1.43 -18.51
C PRO A 172 10.89 -0.10 -18.54
N ILE A 173 11.81 -0.69 -19.30
CA ILE A 173 12.14 -2.11 -19.21
C ILE A 173 13.25 -2.24 -18.18
N LEU A 174 12.92 -2.87 -17.05
CA LEU A 174 13.82 -2.97 -15.89
C LEU A 174 14.58 -4.29 -15.86
N THR A 175 15.67 -4.30 -15.10
CA THR A 175 16.35 -5.53 -14.69
C THR A 175 15.40 -6.39 -13.83
N PRO A 176 15.56 -7.72 -13.83
CA PRO A 176 14.73 -8.58 -13.00
C PRO A 176 14.88 -8.27 -11.50
N ALA A 177 13.77 -8.06 -10.82
CA ALA A 177 13.77 -7.71 -9.41
C ALA A 177 14.36 -8.82 -8.51
N PRO A 178 15.07 -8.44 -7.43
CA PRO A 178 15.57 -9.35 -6.41
C PRO A 178 14.45 -10.22 -5.82
N LYS A 179 14.73 -11.52 -5.59
CA LYS A 179 13.75 -12.47 -5.04
C LYS A 179 13.03 -11.99 -3.78
N PRO A 180 13.73 -11.40 -2.77
CA PRO A 180 13.09 -11.04 -1.51
C PRO A 180 11.96 -10.02 -1.63
N ILE A 181 12.04 -9.08 -2.58
CA ILE A 181 11.06 -7.98 -2.69
C ILE A 181 9.91 -8.27 -3.66
N ARG A 182 9.97 -9.36 -4.45
CA ARG A 182 8.98 -9.62 -5.50
C ARG A 182 7.53 -9.61 -5.00
N PRO A 183 7.18 -10.14 -3.81
CA PRO A 183 5.81 -10.04 -3.29
C PRO A 183 5.28 -8.61 -3.15
N ALA A 184 6.16 -7.62 -2.94
CA ALA A 184 5.77 -6.21 -2.85
C ALA A 184 5.48 -5.57 -4.21
N ILE A 185 6.08 -6.05 -5.31
CA ILE A 185 6.12 -5.34 -6.60
C ILE A 185 5.64 -6.16 -7.81
N ALA A 186 5.39 -7.46 -7.65
CA ALA A 186 5.05 -8.36 -8.76
C ALA A 186 3.77 -7.93 -9.53
N HIS A 187 2.88 -7.19 -8.86
CA HIS A 187 1.69 -6.61 -9.47
C HIS A 187 2.00 -5.57 -10.57
N PHE A 188 3.18 -4.93 -10.58
CA PHE A 188 3.58 -4.00 -11.64
C PHE A 188 3.57 -4.66 -13.03
N ARG A 189 3.73 -5.98 -13.12
CA ARG A 189 3.61 -6.74 -14.37
C ARG A 189 2.23 -6.66 -15.03
N LEU A 190 1.19 -6.32 -14.28
CA LEU A 190 -0.16 -6.17 -14.81
C LEU A 190 -0.30 -4.95 -15.73
N ARG A 191 0.64 -3.98 -15.68
CA ARG A 191 0.61 -2.79 -16.56
C ARG A 191 0.50 -3.14 -18.04
N LYS A 192 1.10 -4.27 -18.47
CA LYS A 192 1.01 -4.75 -19.87
C LYS A 192 -0.42 -4.98 -20.35
N PHE A 193 -1.35 -5.32 -19.44
CA PHE A 193 -2.76 -5.47 -19.80
C PHE A 193 -3.46 -4.11 -19.78
N TYR A 194 -3.14 -3.28 -18.79
CA TYR A 194 -3.81 -1.99 -18.60
C TYR A 194 -3.50 -0.98 -19.70
N ILE A 195 -2.28 -0.94 -20.24
CA ILE A 195 -1.94 -0.05 -21.37
C ILE A 195 -2.74 -0.38 -22.65
N GLU A 196 -3.25 -1.59 -22.78
CA GLU A 196 -4.11 -2.03 -23.88
C GLU A 196 -5.59 -1.74 -23.61
N GLY A 197 -5.92 -1.08 -22.49
CA GLY A 197 -7.30 -0.84 -22.04
C GLY A 197 -8.03 -2.12 -21.59
N LYS A 198 -7.29 -3.22 -21.33
CA LYS A 198 -7.88 -4.50 -20.94
C LYS A 198 -8.07 -4.56 -19.43
N THR A 199 -9.20 -5.12 -19.02
CA THR A 199 -9.44 -5.56 -17.63
C THR A 199 -9.16 -7.06 -17.53
N PRO A 200 -7.95 -7.49 -17.14
CA PRO A 200 -7.61 -8.90 -17.06
C PRO A 200 -8.50 -9.60 -16.03
N ASN A 201 -8.98 -10.79 -16.38
CA ASN A 201 -9.77 -11.61 -15.47
C ASN A 201 -8.90 -12.15 -14.30
N PRO A 202 -9.52 -12.69 -13.23
CA PRO A 202 -8.77 -13.13 -12.05
C PRO A 202 -7.66 -14.17 -12.34
N LEU A 203 -7.88 -15.07 -13.30
CA LEU A 203 -6.86 -16.06 -13.70
C LEU A 203 -5.68 -15.41 -14.42
N GLN A 204 -5.95 -14.50 -15.36
CA GLN A 204 -4.91 -13.75 -16.07
C GLN A 204 -4.05 -12.93 -15.11
N LYS A 205 -4.68 -12.27 -14.12
CA LYS A 205 -3.94 -11.56 -13.07
C LYS A 205 -3.03 -12.48 -12.28
N ARG A 206 -3.56 -13.59 -11.76
CA ARG A 206 -2.79 -14.57 -10.98
C ARG A 206 -1.62 -15.16 -11.75
N LEU A 207 -1.83 -15.56 -13.01
CA LEU A 207 -0.78 -16.10 -13.87
C LEU A 207 0.31 -15.05 -14.16
N SER A 208 -0.09 -13.80 -14.42
CA SER A 208 0.87 -12.72 -14.64
C SER A 208 1.71 -12.45 -13.40
N VAL A 209 1.08 -12.28 -12.23
CA VAL A 209 1.80 -12.07 -10.96
C VAL A 209 2.70 -13.25 -10.64
N LEU A 210 2.25 -14.50 -10.82
CA LEU A 210 3.10 -15.69 -10.64
C LEU A 210 4.35 -15.64 -11.54
N GLN A 211 4.19 -15.23 -12.80
CA GLN A 211 5.32 -15.08 -13.71
C GLN A 211 6.31 -14.00 -13.24
N ALA A 212 5.82 -12.88 -12.70
CA ALA A 212 6.68 -11.86 -12.08
C ALA A 212 7.41 -12.42 -10.85
N ILE A 213 6.73 -13.15 -9.98
CA ILE A 213 7.33 -13.79 -8.81
C ILE A 213 8.45 -14.77 -9.20
N ARG A 214 8.24 -15.58 -10.25
CA ARG A 214 9.25 -16.56 -10.71
C ARG A 214 10.44 -15.90 -11.40
N SER A 215 10.16 -14.96 -12.31
CA SER A 215 11.19 -14.40 -13.20
C SER A 215 11.84 -13.13 -12.69
N GLY A 216 11.22 -12.40 -11.76
CA GLY A 216 11.59 -11.04 -11.36
C GLY A 216 11.22 -9.97 -12.39
N LYS A 217 10.72 -10.34 -13.57
CA LYS A 217 10.36 -9.41 -14.64
C LYS A 217 8.99 -8.79 -14.34
N VAL A 218 9.00 -7.58 -13.80
CA VAL A 218 7.81 -6.76 -13.66
C VAL A 218 7.60 -5.92 -14.89
#